data_AF-A0A7X7LYK8-F1
#
_entry.id   AF-A0A7X7LYK8-F1
#
_cell.length_a   1.000
_cell.length_b   1.000
_cell.length_c   1.000
_cell.angle_alpha   90.00
_cell.angle_beta   90.00
_cell.angle_gamma   90.00
#
_symmetry.space_group_name_H-M   'P 1'
#
loop_
_entity.id
_entity.type
_entity.pdbx_description
1 polymer ?
#
loop_
_entity_poly.entity_id
_entity_poly.type
_entity_poly.pdbx_seq_one_letter_code
_entity_poly.pdbx_strand_id
1 'polypeptide(L)' 'CTGAIMHARIARVVFGARDPKTGVAGSVLDLFAEPRLNHHATIEGGLLADECGAMLSSFFAGRRGRTMNA' A
#
# COMPACT_ATOMS: atom_id res chain seq x y z
N CYS A 1 5.37 4.00 -6.99
CA CYS A 1 4.14 3.46 -7.63
C CYS A 1 3.07 4.55 -7.79
N THR A 2 2.68 5.24 -6.72
CA THR A 2 1.62 6.27 -6.74
C THR A 2 1.76 7.34 -7.83
N GLY A 3 2.94 7.93 -8.04
CA GLY A 3 3.16 8.88 -9.14
C GLY A 3 2.98 8.26 -10.55
N ALA A 4 3.38 7.00 -10.73
CA ALA A 4 3.17 6.29 -12.00
C ALA A 4 1.68 6.02 -12.25
N ILE A 5 0.93 5.63 -11.21
CA ILE A 5 -0.54 5.45 -11.27
C ILE A 5 -1.22 6.75 -11.69
N MET A 6 -0.82 7.88 -11.10
CA MET A 6 -1.31 9.21 -11.46
C MET A 6 -1.02 9.55 -12.92
N HIS A 7 0.23 9.40 -13.38
CA HIS A 7 0.61 9.69 -14.76
C HIS A 7 -0.05 8.76 -15.78
N ALA A 8 -0.34 7.51 -15.40
CA ALA A 8 -1.10 6.57 -16.23
C ALA A 8 -2.61 6.82 -16.21
N ARG A 9 -3.09 7.79 -15.42
CA ARG A 9 -4.50 8.15 -15.27
C ARG A 9 -5.40 6.99 -14.86
N ILE A 10 -4.88 6.11 -14.00
CA ILE A 10 -5.68 5.03 -13.43
C ILE A 10 -6.81 5.65 -12.60
N ALA A 11 -8.06 5.26 -12.90
CA ALA A 11 -9.23 5.85 -12.24
C ALA A 11 -9.40 5.38 -10.79
N ARG A 12 -9.06 4.12 -10.50
CA ARG A 12 -9.29 3.49 -9.20
C ARG A 12 -8.16 2.55 -8.82
N VAL A 13 -7.74 2.62 -7.55
CA VAL A 13 -6.75 1.71 -6.96
C VAL A 13 -7.36 1.09 -5.71
N VAL A 14 -7.39 -0.24 -5.68
CA VAL A 14 -7.75 -1.02 -4.49
C VAL A 14 -6.51 -1.77 -4.03
N PHE A 15 -6.17 -1.69 -2.74
CA PHE A 15 -5.03 -2.39 -2.17
C PHE A 15 -5.36 -3.02 -0.82
N GLY A 16 -4.55 -4.00 -0.40
CA GLY A 16 -4.71 -4.69 0.87
C GLY A 16 -4.09 -3.96 2.04
N ALA A 17 -3.03 -4.51 2.63
CA ALA A 17 -2.37 -3.95 3.80
C ALA A 17 -1.78 -2.56 3.52
N ARG A 18 -1.91 -1.65 4.49
CA ARG A 18 -1.23 -0.35 4.47
C ARG A 18 0.26 -0.51 4.75
N ASP A 19 1.06 0.36 4.16
CA ASP A 19 2.46 0.51 4.51
C ASP A 19 2.65 1.75 5.42
N PRO A 20 2.73 1.57 6.75
CA PRO A 20 2.90 2.69 7.68
C PRO A 20 4.28 3.35 7.60
N LYS A 21 5.27 2.72 6.96
CA LYS A 21 6.65 3.25 6.90
C LYS A 21 6.89 4.10 5.68
N THR A 22 6.33 3.73 4.53
CA THR A 22 6.63 4.42 3.25
C THR A 22 5.43 4.62 2.34
N GLY A 23 4.22 4.22 2.72
CA GLY A 23 3.04 4.32 1.86
C GLY A 23 2.66 5.76 1.51
N VAL A 24 2.32 6.00 0.23
CA VAL A 24 2.01 7.35 -0.32
C VAL A 24 0.53 7.48 -0.76
N ALA A 25 -0.30 6.51 -0.40
CA ALA A 25 -1.75 6.50 -0.62
C ALA A 25 -2.52 6.62 0.72
N GLY A 26 -2.15 7.64 1.52
CA GLY A 26 -2.77 7.93 2.81
C GLY A 26 -2.10 7.24 4.01
N SER A 27 -0.81 6.90 3.92
CA SER A 27 -0.03 6.41 5.07
C SER A 27 0.94 7.49 5.57
N VAL A 28 2.13 7.61 4.97
CA VAL A 28 3.07 8.70 5.30
C VAL A 28 2.63 10.00 4.64
N LEU A 29 2.16 9.90 3.40
CA LEU A 29 1.62 10.99 2.61
C LEU A 29 0.41 10.49 1.84
N ASP A 30 -0.44 11.40 1.40
CA ASP A 30 -1.48 11.13 0.41
C ASP A 30 -1.28 12.01 -0.81
N LEU A 31 -0.66 11.45 -1.85
CA LEU A 31 -0.43 12.16 -3.09
C LEU A 31 -1.74 12.39 -3.88
N PHE A 32 -2.75 11.54 -3.68
CA PHE A 32 -4.04 11.67 -4.36
C PHE A 32 -4.96 12.69 -3.68
N ALA A 33 -4.66 13.09 -2.45
CA ALA A 33 -5.32 14.18 -1.75
C ALA A 33 -4.68 15.56 -1.99
N GLU A 34 -3.53 15.64 -2.68
CA GLU A 34 -2.86 16.92 -2.98
C GLU A 34 -3.58 17.63 -4.14
N PRO A 35 -4.30 18.75 -3.89
CA PRO A 35 -5.13 19.40 -4.89
C PRO A 35 -4.33 20.11 -5.99
N ARG A 36 -3.04 20.38 -5.77
CA ARG A 36 -2.17 21.02 -6.78
C ARG A 36 -1.72 20.08 -7.89
N LEU A 37 -1.85 18.76 -7.67
CA LEU A 37 -1.48 17.76 -8.65
C LEU A 37 -2.64 17.48 -9.62
N ASN A 38 -2.29 17.03 -10.82
CA ASN A 38 -3.28 16.59 -11.80
C ASN A 38 -3.83 15.19 -11.44
N HIS A 39 -4.91 14.76 -12.11
CA HIS A 39 -5.55 13.42 -12.04
C HIS A 39 -5.54 12.72 -10.66
N HIS A 40 -6.71 12.59 -10.03
CA HIS A 40 -6.84 11.89 -8.75
C HIS A 40 -7.56 10.55 -8.92
N ALA A 41 -6.88 9.47 -8.55
CA ALA A 41 -7.49 8.15 -8.49
C ALA A 41 -8.34 8.00 -7.22
N THR A 42 -9.46 7.28 -7.29
CA THR A 42 -10.17 6.81 -6.09
C THR A 42 -9.34 5.72 -5.41
N ILE A 43 -9.04 5.91 -4.13
CA ILE A 43 -8.17 5.02 -3.35
C ILE A 43 -8.99 4.29 -2.29
N GLU A 44 -8.97 2.96 -2.34
CA GLU A 44 -9.60 2.10 -1.35
C GLU A 44 -8.57 1.11 -0.80
N GLY A 45 -8.22 1.27 0.47
CA GLY A 45 -7.30 0.39 1.17
C GLY A 45 -8.04 -0.58 2.10
N GLY A 46 -7.40 -1.70 2.40
CA GLY A 46 -7.88 -2.64 3.41
C GLY A 46 -8.54 -3.91 2.86
N LEU A 47 -8.53 -4.12 1.54
CA LEU A 47 -9.07 -5.36 0.95
C LEU A 47 -8.18 -6.55 1.34
N LEU A 48 -8.70 -7.45 2.18
CA LEU A 48 -7.92 -8.58 2.72
C LEU A 48 -6.63 -8.10 3.42
N ALA A 49 -6.75 -7.02 4.20
CA ALA A 49 -5.61 -6.36 4.85
C ALA A 49 -4.81 -7.33 5.73
N ASP A 50 -5.51 -8.18 6.47
CA ASP A 50 -4.91 -9.12 7.41
C ASP A 50 -4.12 -10.20 6.67
N GLU A 51 -4.67 -10.77 5.59
CA GLU A 51 -3.98 -11.76 4.77
C GLU A 51 -2.76 -11.18 4.05
N CYS A 52 -2.91 -10.01 3.44
CA CYS A 52 -1.79 -9.30 2.81
C CYS A 52 -0.69 -8.94 3.83
N GLY A 53 -1.09 -8.50 5.03
CA GLY A 53 -0.17 -8.14 6.11
C GLY A 53 0.54 -9.36 6.71
N ALA A 54 -0.18 -10.48 6.86
CA ALA A 54 0.36 -11.74 7.34
C ALA A 54 1.44 -12.28 6.38
N MET A 55 1.21 -12.17 5.06
CA MET A 55 2.18 -12.58 4.04
C MET A 55 3.51 -11.78 4.16
N LEU A 56 3.44 -10.46 4.32
CA LEU A 56 4.64 -9.64 4.52
C LEU A 56 5.33 -9.97 5.85
N SER A 57 4.55 -10.13 6.91
CA SER A 57 5.05 -10.42 8.26
C SER A 57 5.79 -11.76 8.32
N SER A 58 5.23 -12.81 7.73
CA SER A 58 5.84 -14.14 7.66
C SER A 58 7.14 -14.12 6.85
N PHE A 59 7.14 -13.45 5.70
CA PHE A 59 8.33 -13.27 4.86
C PHE A 59 9.50 -12.65 5.64
N PHE A 60 9.26 -11.52 6.30
CA PHE A 60 10.32 -10.86 7.06
C PHE A 60 10.67 -11.60 8.36
N ALA A 61 9.74 -12.35 8.97
CA ALA A 61 10.06 -13.21 10.12
C ALA A 61 11.05 -14.31 9.71
N GLY A 62 10.79 -15.01 8.60
CA GLY A 62 11.71 -15.99 8.03
C GLY A 62 13.09 -15.41 7.73
N ARG A 63 13.16 -14.22 7.12
CA ARG A 63 14.44 -13.53 6.84
C ARG A 63 15.24 -13.18 8.11
N ARG A 64 14.58 -13.03 9.26
CA ARG A 64 15.22 -12.74 10.56
C ARG A 64 15.51 -14.01 11.37
N GLY A 65 15.34 -15.20 10.79
CA GLY A 65 15.51 -16.47 11.50
C GLY A 65 14.45 -16.74 12.57
N ARG A 66 13.34 -16.00 12.53
CA ARG A 66 12.17 -16.19 13.41
C ARG A 66 11.08 -16.99 12.70
N THR A 67 11.47 -18.03 11.97
CA THR A 67 10.50 -18.95 11.38
C THR A 67 9.71 -19.53 12.54
N MET A 68 8.44 -19.16 12.67
CA MET A 68 7.54 -19.92 13.53
C MET A 68 7.45 -21.29 12.87
N ASN A 69 8.01 -22.31 13.51
CA ASN A 69 7.64 -23.68 13.18
C ASN A 69 6.12 -23.77 13.31
N ALA A 70 5.48 -24.24 12.25
CA ALA A 70 4.10 -24.69 12.29
C ALA A 70 3.94 -25.81 13.32
#